data_AF-A0A6B4G6I6-F1
#
_entry.id   AF-A0A6B4G6I6-F1
#
_cell.length_a   1.000
_cell.length_b   1.000
_cell.length_c   1.000
_cell.angle_alpha   90.00
_cell.angle_beta   90.00
_cell.angle_gamma   90.00
#
_symmetry.space_group_name_H-M   'P 1'
#
loop_
_entity.id
_entity.type
_entity.pdbx_description
1 polymer ?
#
loop_
_entity_poly.entity_id
_entity_poly.type
_entity_poly.pdbx_seq_one_letter_code
_entity_poly.pdbx_strand_id
1 'polypeptide(L)'
;MKKIDKDESIKNTKNKLNIKYYDKIDDKKYKIKIQNAKLNIETKDSNKDKNLKEIFKNIENFKENYNEKIRDEIVKSIYNKAEDIAGNSVKKNREKFLSQQKIDDIVTSKITGIPIMLLLLAGILWITIEGANVPSELLAKMLFFIEDKLTQFFNYIDAPSWLHGILVLGIYRTLAWVISVMLPPMAIFFPIFTLLEDAGYLPRIAFNLDHAFKKACAHGKQALTMCMGFGCNAAGVIACRIIESPRERLIAILTNNFVPCNGRFPTLIALSMIFVGLKFEGSGGSSFIATLMIVLLVLIGIGITLLVSYILSKTLLKGVPSSFTLELPPYRKPQIGRVIYTSIIDRTIFVLMRAVVVAAPAGAIIYILGNITVGDSTILVQVANALDPFSKAIGLDGFILLAFILGLPANEIVLPILIMSYLSKGAMIDFESLEQLRNILISNGWTYLTLLNTMLFSLLHFPCGTTIWTIKKETGSIKWTIFSVIMPTVIAISVCFLTTQVYNLIV
;
A
#
# COMPACT_ATOMS: atom_id res chain seq x y z
N MET A 1 -45.98 26.76 45.15
CA MET A 1 -45.51 26.88 46.55
C MET A 1 -43.98 26.78 46.53
N LYS A 2 -43.30 27.82 47.02
CA LYS A 2 -41.83 28.00 47.18
C LYS A 2 -40.96 28.02 45.90
N LYS A 3 -40.94 29.20 45.26
CA LYS A 3 -39.72 29.77 44.63
C LYS A 3 -38.72 29.99 45.77
N ILE A 4 -37.58 29.30 45.74
CA ILE A 4 -36.43 29.60 46.60
C ILE A 4 -35.28 29.94 45.66
N ASP A 5 -34.71 31.12 45.89
CA ASP A 5 -33.86 31.89 45.01
C ASP A 5 -32.57 31.17 44.60
N LYS A 6 -32.45 30.90 43.29
CA LYS A 6 -31.20 30.47 42.64
C LYS A 6 -30.17 31.61 42.48
N ASP A 7 -30.47 32.80 42.99
CA ASP A 7 -29.60 33.98 42.93
C ASP A 7 -28.54 34.04 44.05
N GLU A 8 -28.61 33.20 45.09
CA GLU A 8 -27.64 33.22 46.20
C GLU A 8 -26.30 32.52 45.89
N SER A 9 -26.28 31.51 45.02
CA SER A 9 -25.03 30.83 44.63
C SER A 9 -24.25 31.59 43.56
N ILE A 10 -24.93 32.42 42.75
CA ILE A 10 -24.28 33.31 41.77
C ILE A 10 -23.77 34.59 42.44
N LYS A 11 -24.45 35.10 43.48
CA LYS A 11 -23.95 36.21 44.31
C LYS A 11 -22.71 35.83 45.13
N ASN A 12 -22.63 34.60 45.64
CA ASN A 12 -21.44 34.14 46.38
C ASN A 12 -20.22 33.91 45.49
N THR A 13 -20.39 33.76 44.18
CA THR A 13 -19.25 33.65 43.25
C THR A 13 -18.82 35.01 42.70
N LYS A 14 -19.75 35.98 42.57
CA LYS A 14 -19.40 37.39 42.29
C LYS A 14 -18.62 38.04 43.43
N ASN A 15 -18.90 37.70 44.69
CA ASN A 15 -18.18 38.26 45.84
C ASN A 15 -16.75 37.72 46.05
N LYS A 16 -16.37 36.61 45.38
CA LYS A 16 -14.99 36.09 45.39
C LYS A 16 -14.11 36.61 44.24
N LEU A 17 -14.69 37.33 43.28
CA LEU A 17 -13.98 37.96 42.16
C LEU A 17 -13.85 39.48 42.35
N ASN A 18 -13.78 39.94 43.59
CA ASN A 18 -13.45 41.32 43.92
C ASN A 18 -11.97 41.55 43.58
N ILE A 19 -11.69 41.79 42.29
CA ILE A 19 -10.44 42.39 41.81
C ILE A 19 -10.46 43.83 42.34
N LYS A 20 -10.18 43.97 43.64
CA LYS A 20 -9.68 45.23 44.20
C LYS A 20 -8.26 45.36 43.66
N TYR A 21 -8.05 46.35 42.81
CA TYR A 21 -6.75 47.01 42.71
C TYR A 21 -6.36 47.40 44.13
N TYR A 22 -5.53 46.58 44.79
CA TYR A 22 -4.89 46.99 46.03
C TYR A 22 -3.80 47.98 45.64
N ASP A 23 -4.13 49.26 45.75
CA ASP A 23 -3.15 50.29 45.98
C ASP A 23 -2.55 50.08 47.38
N LYS A 24 -1.22 50.11 47.43
CA LYS A 24 -0.33 50.05 48.60
C LYS A 24 -0.30 48.73 49.38
N ILE A 25 0.69 47.91 49.03
CA ILE A 25 1.44 47.14 50.03
C ILE A 25 2.49 48.11 50.56
N ASP A 26 2.30 48.60 51.79
CA ASP A 26 3.36 49.21 52.59
C ASP A 26 4.34 48.10 52.99
N ASP A 27 5.23 47.78 52.04
CA ASP A 27 6.64 47.52 52.31
C ASP A 27 7.38 47.48 50.96
N LYS A 28 8.39 48.35 50.85
CA LYS A 28 9.03 48.87 49.63
C LYS A 28 9.78 47.84 48.73
N LYS A 29 9.41 46.56 48.67
CA LYS A 29 10.24 45.52 48.03
C LYS A 29 9.66 44.76 46.83
N TYR A 30 8.34 44.70 46.62
CA TYR A 30 7.76 43.89 45.50
C TYR A 30 6.51 44.51 44.87
N LYS A 31 6.34 44.34 43.54
CA LYS A 31 5.15 44.76 42.80
C LYS A 31 4.62 43.59 41.97
N ILE A 32 3.38 43.16 42.25
CA ILE A 32 2.71 42.04 41.58
C ILE A 32 1.67 42.62 40.62
N LYS A 33 1.73 42.26 39.33
CA LYS A 33 0.83 42.75 38.28
C LYS A 33 0.29 41.56 37.48
N ILE A 34 -1.03 41.46 37.33
CA ILE A 34 -1.68 40.39 36.55
C ILE A 34 -2.18 40.99 35.24
N GLN A 35 -1.71 40.48 34.10
CA GLN A 35 -2.09 40.98 32.78
C GLN A 35 -2.20 39.81 31.78
N ASN A 36 -3.31 39.72 31.04
CA ASN A 36 -3.60 38.65 30.07
C ASN A 36 -3.39 37.22 30.63
N ALA A 37 -3.92 36.94 31.83
CA ALA A 37 -3.79 35.65 32.51
C ALA A 37 -2.33 35.21 32.77
N LYS A 38 -1.36 36.14 32.76
CA LYS A 38 0.01 35.94 33.22
C LYS A 38 0.28 36.78 34.47
N LEU A 39 0.73 36.13 35.53
CA LEU A 39 1.28 36.76 36.73
C LEU A 39 2.66 37.34 36.41
N ASN A 40 2.87 38.65 36.51
CA ASN A 40 4.19 39.29 36.36
C ASN A 40 4.63 39.91 37.69
N ILE A 41 5.83 39.57 38.13
CA ILE A 41 6.44 40.05 39.38
C ILE A 41 7.75 40.72 38.99
N GLU A 42 7.88 42.02 39.22
CA GLU A 42 9.09 42.80 38.95
C GLU A 42 9.81 43.10 40.27
N THR A 43 11.13 42.92 40.30
CA THR A 43 11.99 43.20 41.47
C THR A 43 13.07 44.22 41.16
N LYS A 44 13.41 45.03 42.18
CA LYS A 44 14.32 46.18 42.03
C LYS A 44 15.75 45.96 42.51
N ASP A 45 16.08 44.84 43.16
CA ASP A 45 17.47 44.56 43.58
C ASP A 45 17.81 43.08 43.47
N SER A 46 18.71 42.79 42.53
CA SER A 46 19.31 41.49 42.27
C SER A 46 20.76 41.52 42.76
N ASN A 47 21.01 41.25 44.04
CA ASN A 47 22.21 40.53 44.48
C ASN A 47 22.30 40.46 46.01
N LYS A 48 22.68 39.26 46.50
CA LYS A 48 22.94 38.85 47.90
C LYS A 48 21.72 38.32 48.66
N ASP A 49 21.39 37.04 48.45
CA ASP A 49 21.14 36.03 49.51
C ASP A 49 20.71 34.68 48.92
N LYS A 50 21.25 33.57 49.44
CA LYS A 50 20.89 32.19 49.00
C LYS A 50 19.42 31.86 49.29
N ASN A 51 18.86 32.34 50.40
CA ASN A 51 17.45 32.14 50.75
C ASN A 51 16.50 32.88 49.79
N LEU A 52 16.91 34.03 49.24
CA LEU A 52 16.10 34.77 48.28
C LEU A 52 15.98 34.03 46.94
N LYS A 53 17.03 33.34 46.47
CA LYS A 53 16.98 32.52 45.24
C LYS A 53 16.01 31.35 45.33
N GLU A 54 15.90 30.73 46.50
CA GLU A 54 14.97 29.61 46.73
C GLU A 54 13.51 30.10 46.77
N ILE A 55 13.28 31.28 47.36
CA ILE A 55 11.99 31.98 47.33
C ILE A 55 11.63 32.35 45.88
N PHE A 56 12.56 32.86 45.07
CA PHE A 56 12.31 33.16 43.65
C PHE A 56 11.96 31.92 42.84
N LYS A 57 12.67 30.80 43.05
CA LYS A 57 12.39 29.53 42.37
C LYS A 57 11.01 28.97 42.75
N ASN A 58 10.62 29.09 44.02
CA ASN A 58 9.29 28.71 44.48
C ASN A 58 8.19 29.60 43.89
N ILE A 59 8.43 30.91 43.77
CA ILE A 59 7.50 31.87 43.16
C ILE A 59 7.36 31.63 41.64
N GLU A 60 8.45 31.32 40.93
CA GLU A 60 8.40 30.96 39.51
C GLU A 60 7.65 29.65 39.27
N ASN A 61 7.94 28.61 40.06
CA ASN A 61 7.20 27.35 40.03
C ASN A 61 5.71 27.54 40.37
N PHE A 62 5.39 28.44 41.30
CA PHE A 62 4.00 28.77 41.63
C PHE A 62 3.33 29.51 40.47
N LYS A 63 4.02 30.46 39.84
CA LYS A 63 3.55 31.21 38.66
C LYS A 63 3.30 30.29 37.45
N GLU A 64 4.17 29.32 37.19
CA GLU A 64 3.98 28.34 36.13
C GLU A 64 2.77 27.43 36.40
N ASN A 65 2.70 26.82 37.58
CA ASN A 65 1.57 25.97 37.96
C ASN A 65 0.23 26.72 37.99
N TYR A 66 0.23 27.98 38.43
CA TYR A 66 -0.98 28.79 38.50
C TYR A 66 -1.44 29.27 37.12
N ASN A 67 -0.49 29.64 36.23
CA ASN A 67 -0.81 29.97 34.84
C ASN A 67 -1.31 28.74 34.07
N GLU A 68 -0.78 27.53 34.32
CA GLU A 68 -1.31 26.31 33.74
C GLU A 68 -2.75 26.04 34.19
N LYS A 69 -3.03 26.12 35.49
CA LYS A 69 -4.41 25.96 36.01
C LYS A 69 -5.39 26.98 35.43
N ILE A 70 -5.00 28.25 35.33
CA ILE A 70 -5.84 29.29 34.72
C ILE A 70 -6.05 29.00 33.23
N ARG A 71 -5.00 28.59 32.51
CA ARG A 71 -5.10 28.23 31.09
C ARG A 71 -6.06 27.06 30.91
N ASP A 72 -5.97 26.03 31.75
CA ASP A 72 -6.84 24.86 31.69
C ASP A 72 -8.30 25.23 32.01
N GLU A 73 -8.54 26.11 32.99
CA GLU A 73 -9.89 26.61 33.28
C GLU A 73 -10.46 27.46 32.14
N ILE A 74 -9.66 28.31 31.49
CA ILE A 74 -10.07 29.09 30.33
C ILE A 74 -10.42 28.15 29.17
N VAL A 75 -9.55 27.18 28.86
CA VAL A 75 -9.78 26.19 27.83
C VAL A 75 -11.06 25.41 28.12
N LYS A 76 -11.25 24.95 29.36
CA LYS A 76 -12.47 24.26 29.80
C LYS A 76 -13.71 25.14 29.62
N SER A 77 -13.64 26.43 29.95
CA SER A 77 -14.75 27.37 29.77
C SER A 77 -15.08 27.57 28.28
N ILE A 78 -14.07 27.66 27.41
CA ILE A 78 -14.25 27.77 25.95
C ILE A 78 -14.93 26.52 25.41
N TYR A 79 -14.47 25.32 25.79
CA TYR A 79 -15.07 24.06 25.36
C TYR A 79 -16.52 23.91 25.87
N ASN A 80 -16.80 24.20 27.14
CA ASN A 80 -18.15 24.15 27.68
C ASN A 80 -19.10 25.10 26.94
N LYS A 81 -18.63 26.31 26.64
CA LYS A 81 -19.45 27.31 25.93
C LYS A 81 -19.68 26.91 24.47
N ALA A 82 -18.68 26.32 23.82
CA ALA A 82 -18.83 25.73 22.49
C ALA A 82 -19.81 24.55 22.50
N GLU A 83 -19.79 23.71 23.54
CA GLU A 83 -20.70 22.58 23.73
C GLU A 83 -22.15 23.05 23.96
N ASP A 84 -22.36 24.07 24.79
CA ASP A 84 -23.69 24.68 25.02
C ASP A 84 -24.26 25.29 23.73
N ILE A 85 -23.43 26.03 22.98
CA ILE A 85 -23.85 26.63 21.69
C ILE A 85 -24.17 25.52 20.69
N ALA A 86 -23.33 24.49 20.59
CA ALA A 86 -23.55 23.37 19.69
C ALA A 86 -24.81 22.57 20.08
N GLY A 87 -25.04 22.34 21.37
CA GLY A 87 -26.22 21.64 21.88
C GLY A 87 -27.52 22.36 21.58
N ASN A 88 -27.51 23.70 21.62
CA ASN A 88 -28.68 24.52 21.31
C ASN A 88 -28.89 24.74 19.79
N SER A 89 -27.83 24.66 18.99
CA SER A 89 -27.87 25.03 17.57
C SER A 89 -27.92 23.83 16.62
N VAL A 90 -27.57 22.62 17.08
CA VAL A 90 -27.44 21.44 16.21
C VAL A 90 -28.42 20.34 16.63
N LYS A 91 -29.41 20.05 15.77
CA LYS A 91 -30.22 18.83 15.87
C LYS A 91 -29.41 17.62 15.41
N LYS A 92 -28.79 16.89 16.34
CA LYS A 92 -28.19 15.57 16.05
C LYS A 92 -29.26 14.48 16.06
N ASN A 93 -29.33 13.67 15.00
CA ASN A 93 -30.09 12.43 15.05
C ASN A 93 -29.34 11.42 15.95
N ARG A 94 -29.82 11.29 17.19
CA ARG A 94 -29.16 10.52 18.25
C ARG A 94 -29.09 9.02 17.93
N GLU A 95 -30.10 8.46 17.27
CA GLU A 95 -30.11 7.04 16.86
C GLU A 95 -29.05 6.76 15.80
N LYS A 96 -28.95 7.62 14.78
CA LYS A 96 -27.94 7.50 13.73
C LYS A 96 -26.53 7.63 14.29
N PHE A 97 -26.33 8.55 15.25
CA PHE A 97 -25.05 8.71 15.94
C PHE A 97 -24.66 7.46 16.75
N LEU A 98 -25.58 6.92 17.56
CA LEU A 98 -25.35 5.72 18.36
C LEU A 98 -25.10 4.46 17.50
N SER A 99 -25.81 4.32 16.38
CA SER A 99 -25.58 3.22 15.43
C SER A 99 -24.20 3.31 14.77
N GLN A 100 -23.80 4.51 14.34
CA GLN A 100 -22.46 4.74 13.79
C GLN A 100 -21.35 4.50 14.81
N GLN A 101 -21.57 4.89 16.07
CA GLN A 101 -20.62 4.69 17.15
C GLN A 101 -20.39 3.20 17.47
N LYS A 102 -21.45 2.37 17.43
CA LYS A 102 -21.30 0.91 17.58
C LYS A 102 -20.46 0.27 16.48
N ILE A 103 -20.63 0.73 15.24
CA ILE A 103 -19.82 0.24 14.10
C ILE A 103 -18.37 0.70 14.29
N ASP A 104 -18.15 1.94 14.72
CA ASP A 104 -16.82 2.48 15.01
C ASP A 104 -16.13 1.68 16.10
N ASP A 105 -16.80 1.36 17.19
CA ASP A 105 -16.23 0.60 18.31
C ASP A 105 -15.74 -0.78 17.84
N ILE A 106 -16.45 -1.43 16.92
CA ILE A 106 -16.07 -2.73 16.35
C ILE A 106 -14.92 -2.58 15.35
N VAL A 107 -15.02 -1.62 14.43
CA VAL A 107 -14.06 -1.42 13.34
C VAL A 107 -12.74 -0.84 13.83
N THR A 108 -12.75 -0.02 14.88
CA THR A 108 -11.56 0.67 15.43
C THR A 108 -10.97 -0.02 16.67
N SER A 109 -11.58 -1.09 17.14
CA SER A 109 -11.04 -1.86 18.27
C SER A 109 -9.69 -2.48 17.91
N LYS A 110 -8.76 -2.45 18.87
CA LYS A 110 -7.39 -2.97 18.71
C LYS A 110 -7.34 -4.46 18.35
N ILE A 111 -8.33 -5.24 18.81
CA ILE A 111 -8.36 -6.71 18.62
C ILE A 111 -9.16 -7.06 17.37
N THR A 112 -10.32 -6.44 17.15
CA THR A 112 -11.23 -6.80 16.05
C THR A 112 -10.93 -6.04 14.77
N GLY A 113 -10.34 -4.85 14.85
CA GLY A 113 -10.12 -3.97 13.71
C GLY A 113 -9.17 -4.51 12.64
N ILE A 114 -8.04 -5.11 13.04
CA ILE A 114 -7.08 -5.72 12.09
C ILE A 114 -7.65 -6.98 11.42
N PRO A 115 -8.26 -7.95 12.14
CA PRO A 115 -8.93 -9.07 11.51
C PRO A 115 -10.06 -8.66 10.55
N ILE A 116 -10.89 -7.69 10.93
CA ILE A 116 -11.99 -7.20 10.08
C ILE A 116 -11.43 -6.57 8.80
N MET A 117 -10.34 -5.79 8.91
CA MET A 117 -9.65 -5.25 7.75
C MET A 117 -9.16 -6.34 6.81
N LEU A 118 -8.47 -7.36 7.33
CA LEU A 118 -7.93 -8.45 6.52
C LEU A 118 -9.06 -9.25 5.88
N LEU A 119 -10.16 -9.50 6.60
CA LEU A 119 -11.34 -10.20 6.08
C LEU A 119 -12.03 -9.37 4.98
N LEU A 120 -12.19 -8.07 5.19
CA LEU A 120 -12.77 -7.17 4.19
C LEU A 120 -11.90 -7.10 2.94
N LEU A 121 -10.57 -6.97 3.10
CA LEU A 121 -9.63 -6.98 1.97
C LEU A 121 -9.66 -8.33 1.24
N ALA A 122 -9.66 -9.45 1.97
CA ALA A 122 -9.77 -10.78 1.41
C ALA A 122 -11.08 -10.97 0.64
N GLY A 123 -12.21 -10.46 1.16
CA GLY A 123 -13.50 -10.47 0.48
C GLY A 123 -13.49 -9.66 -0.82
N ILE A 124 -12.89 -8.46 -0.82
CA ILE A 124 -12.75 -7.65 -2.04
C ILE A 124 -11.89 -8.37 -3.07
N LEU A 125 -10.75 -8.92 -2.66
CA LEU A 125 -9.84 -9.64 -3.54
C LEU A 125 -10.49 -10.91 -4.09
N TRP A 126 -11.23 -11.66 -3.26
CA TRP A 126 -11.99 -12.83 -3.70
C TRP A 126 -13.02 -12.45 -4.77
N ILE A 127 -13.87 -11.46 -4.50
CA ILE A 127 -14.88 -10.98 -5.45
C ILE A 127 -14.21 -10.50 -6.74
N THR A 128 -13.06 -9.85 -6.63
CA THR A 128 -12.31 -9.34 -7.77
C THR A 128 -11.75 -10.47 -8.62
N ILE A 129 -11.07 -11.45 -8.03
CA ILE A 129 -10.42 -12.55 -8.75
C ILE A 129 -11.48 -13.45 -9.38
N GLU A 130 -12.43 -13.95 -8.58
CA GLU A 130 -13.47 -14.84 -9.07
C GLU A 130 -14.39 -14.14 -10.07
N GLY A 131 -14.79 -12.90 -9.76
CA GLY A 131 -15.63 -12.10 -10.64
C GLY A 131 -14.93 -11.68 -11.94
N ALA A 132 -13.60 -11.59 -11.96
CA ALA A 132 -12.84 -11.24 -13.16
C ALA A 132 -12.56 -12.42 -14.08
N ASN A 133 -12.60 -13.67 -13.61
CA ASN A 133 -12.30 -14.85 -14.42
C ASN A 133 -13.16 -14.90 -15.70
N VAL A 134 -14.48 -14.78 -15.55
CA VAL A 134 -15.45 -14.82 -16.67
C VAL A 134 -15.21 -13.70 -17.71
N PRO A 135 -15.15 -12.41 -17.34
CA PRO A 135 -14.90 -11.36 -18.33
C PRO A 135 -13.49 -11.40 -18.91
N SER A 136 -12.48 -11.87 -18.16
CA SER A 136 -11.11 -12.03 -18.68
C SER A 136 -11.05 -13.11 -19.76
N GLU A 137 -11.71 -14.25 -19.54
CA GLU A 137 -11.79 -15.34 -20.51
C GLU A 137 -12.56 -14.92 -21.77
N LEU A 138 -13.69 -14.22 -21.62
CA LEU A 138 -14.45 -13.68 -22.75
C LEU A 138 -13.62 -12.71 -23.59
N LEU A 139 -12.90 -11.80 -22.93
CA LEU A 139 -12.04 -10.82 -23.58
C LEU A 139 -10.84 -11.49 -24.26
N ALA A 140 -10.23 -12.49 -23.62
CA ALA A 140 -9.17 -13.29 -24.22
C ALA A 140 -9.66 -13.99 -25.51
N LYS A 141 -10.79 -14.70 -25.47
CA LYS A 141 -11.37 -15.35 -26.65
C LYS A 141 -11.62 -14.37 -27.79
N MET A 142 -12.16 -13.19 -27.49
CA MET A 142 -12.38 -12.14 -28.50
C MET A 142 -11.07 -11.64 -29.11
N LEU A 143 -10.06 -11.33 -28.28
CA LEU A 143 -8.78 -10.78 -28.75
C LEU A 143 -7.95 -11.81 -29.52
N PHE A 144 -7.93 -13.07 -29.09
CA PHE A 144 -7.23 -14.15 -29.79
C PHE A 144 -7.95 -14.55 -31.09
N PHE A 145 -9.28 -14.48 -31.14
CA PHE A 145 -10.01 -14.63 -32.41
C PHE A 145 -9.60 -13.56 -33.44
N ILE A 146 -9.36 -12.32 -32.99
CA ILE A 146 -8.83 -11.25 -33.84
C ILE A 146 -7.37 -11.54 -34.25
N GLU A 147 -6.55 -12.12 -33.37
CA GLU A 147 -5.18 -12.58 -33.70
C GLU A 147 -5.18 -13.57 -34.87
N ASP A 148 -6.08 -14.54 -34.85
CA ASP A 148 -6.22 -15.55 -35.90
C ASP A 148 -6.60 -14.90 -37.24
N LYS A 149 -7.49 -13.90 -37.20
CA LYS A 149 -7.88 -13.12 -38.39
C LYS A 149 -6.75 -12.25 -38.92
N LEU A 150 -5.97 -11.63 -38.05
CA LEU A 150 -4.75 -10.92 -38.46
C LEU A 150 -3.75 -11.89 -39.09
N THR A 151 -3.56 -13.08 -38.52
CA THR A 151 -2.66 -14.09 -39.08
C THR A 151 -3.11 -14.53 -40.46
N GLN A 152 -4.42 -14.78 -40.67
CA GLN A 152 -4.98 -15.08 -41.99
C GLN A 152 -4.76 -13.94 -42.99
N PHE A 153 -4.91 -12.68 -42.54
CA PHE A 153 -4.69 -11.51 -43.38
C PHE A 153 -3.22 -11.37 -43.81
N PHE A 154 -2.27 -11.52 -42.89
CA PHE A 154 -0.83 -11.48 -43.19
C PHE A 154 -0.40 -12.60 -44.13
N ASN A 155 -0.99 -13.79 -44.00
CA ASN A 155 -0.77 -14.90 -44.93
C ASN A 155 -1.39 -14.63 -46.31
N TYR A 156 -2.54 -13.95 -46.37
CA TYR A 156 -3.18 -13.60 -47.64
C TYR A 156 -2.37 -12.59 -48.46
N ILE A 157 -1.71 -11.64 -47.81
CA ILE A 157 -0.84 -10.65 -48.46
C ILE A 157 0.60 -11.14 -48.67
N ASP A 158 0.89 -12.42 -48.36
CA ASP A 158 2.22 -13.04 -48.42
C ASP A 158 3.29 -12.20 -47.70
N ALA A 159 2.95 -11.69 -46.51
CA ALA A 159 3.87 -10.88 -45.72
C ALA A 159 5.06 -11.72 -45.23
N PRO A 160 6.27 -11.15 -45.15
CA PRO A 160 7.42 -11.84 -44.58
C PRO A 160 7.15 -12.37 -43.17
N SER A 161 7.59 -13.59 -42.89
CA SER A 161 7.38 -14.26 -41.60
C SER A 161 7.89 -13.47 -40.39
N TRP A 162 9.00 -12.75 -40.54
CA TRP A 162 9.55 -11.90 -39.48
C TRP A 162 8.64 -10.71 -39.14
N LEU A 163 7.91 -10.18 -40.13
CA LEU A 163 6.99 -9.06 -39.94
C LEU A 163 5.71 -9.50 -39.23
N HIS A 164 5.12 -10.61 -39.69
CA HIS A 164 3.99 -11.26 -39.00
C HIS A 164 4.37 -11.65 -37.57
N GLY A 165 5.53 -12.26 -37.41
CA GLY A 165 6.05 -12.69 -36.12
C GLY A 165 6.17 -11.56 -35.10
N ILE A 166 6.86 -10.48 -35.45
CA ILE A 166 7.04 -9.35 -34.54
C ILE A 166 5.71 -8.65 -34.23
N LEU A 167 4.90 -8.35 -35.26
CA LEU A 167 3.69 -7.53 -35.07
C LEU A 167 2.54 -8.32 -34.43
N VAL A 168 2.31 -9.56 -34.87
CA VAL A 168 1.18 -10.38 -34.43
C VAL A 168 1.56 -11.24 -33.24
N LEU A 169 2.55 -12.12 -33.39
CA LEU A 169 2.95 -13.07 -32.34
C LEU A 169 3.73 -12.42 -31.19
N GLY A 170 4.40 -11.30 -31.45
CA GLY A 170 5.07 -10.47 -30.45
C GLY A 170 4.14 -9.40 -29.88
N ILE A 171 4.03 -8.26 -30.57
CA ILE A 171 3.33 -7.07 -30.05
C ILE A 171 1.86 -7.36 -29.73
N TYR A 172 1.08 -7.81 -30.73
CA TYR A 172 -0.36 -7.99 -30.56
C TYR A 172 -0.68 -9.04 -29.49
N ARG A 173 -0.05 -10.21 -29.53
CA ARG A 173 -0.25 -11.27 -28.54
C ARG A 173 0.06 -10.81 -27.13
N THR A 174 1.17 -10.07 -26.93
CA THR A 174 1.50 -9.50 -25.61
C THR A 174 0.45 -8.49 -25.15
N LEU A 175 -0.02 -7.62 -26.05
CA LEU A 175 -1.07 -6.66 -25.71
C LEU A 175 -2.40 -7.35 -25.39
N ALA A 176 -2.79 -8.35 -26.17
CA ALA A 176 -4.01 -9.13 -25.96
C ALA A 176 -3.99 -9.77 -24.57
N TRP A 177 -2.86 -10.36 -24.18
CA TRP A 177 -2.66 -10.97 -22.87
C TRP A 177 -2.75 -9.95 -21.72
N VAL A 178 -2.00 -8.84 -21.82
CA VAL A 178 -1.99 -7.80 -20.79
C VAL A 178 -3.39 -7.23 -20.62
N ILE A 179 -4.08 -6.92 -21.72
CA ILE A 179 -5.43 -6.35 -21.68
C ILE A 179 -6.43 -7.37 -21.10
N SER A 180 -6.38 -8.64 -21.52
CA SER A 180 -7.34 -9.65 -21.05
C SER A 180 -7.21 -9.94 -19.56
N VAL A 181 -5.98 -10.04 -19.04
CA VAL A 181 -5.72 -10.41 -17.64
C VAL A 181 -5.79 -9.22 -16.69
N MET A 182 -5.37 -8.02 -17.13
CA MET A 182 -5.24 -6.86 -16.24
C MET A 182 -6.54 -6.04 -16.13
N LEU A 183 -7.28 -5.86 -17.22
CA LEU A 183 -8.41 -4.92 -17.28
C LEU A 183 -9.59 -5.34 -16.37
N PRO A 184 -10.11 -6.58 -16.44
CA PRO A 184 -11.31 -6.93 -15.68
C PRO A 184 -11.13 -6.91 -14.15
N PRO A 185 -10.04 -7.45 -13.56
CA PRO A 185 -9.80 -7.32 -12.12
C PRO A 185 -9.73 -5.86 -11.67
N MET A 186 -9.08 -4.98 -12.43
CA MET A 186 -9.01 -3.56 -12.07
C MET A 186 -10.36 -2.85 -12.18
N ALA A 187 -11.15 -3.19 -13.20
CA ALA A 187 -12.49 -2.66 -13.41
C ALA A 187 -13.47 -3.06 -12.29
N ILE A 188 -13.23 -4.17 -11.59
CA ILE A 188 -14.03 -4.60 -10.44
C ILE A 188 -13.46 -4.05 -9.12
N PHE A 189 -12.14 -4.15 -8.93
CA PHE A 189 -11.46 -3.77 -7.69
C PHE A 189 -11.63 -2.29 -7.38
N PHE A 190 -11.36 -1.39 -8.34
CA PHE A 190 -11.35 0.05 -8.05
C PHE A 190 -12.72 0.62 -7.71
N PRO A 191 -13.83 0.28 -8.39
CA PRO A 191 -15.16 0.72 -7.96
C PRO A 191 -15.52 0.22 -6.55
N ILE A 192 -15.31 -1.06 -6.24
CA ILE A 192 -15.61 -1.61 -4.91
C ILE A 192 -14.79 -0.90 -3.83
N PHE A 193 -13.49 -0.73 -4.08
CA PHE A 193 -12.59 -0.05 -3.16
C PHE A 193 -13.02 1.41 -2.93
N THR A 194 -13.32 2.14 -4.00
CA THR A 194 -13.73 3.55 -3.93
C THR A 194 -15.09 3.70 -3.24
N LEU A 195 -16.03 2.76 -3.42
CA LEU A 195 -17.29 2.73 -2.66
C LEU A 195 -17.05 2.60 -1.15
N LEU A 196 -16.09 1.77 -0.74
CA LEU A 196 -15.72 1.59 0.67
C LEU A 196 -14.94 2.77 1.25
N GLU A 197 -14.17 3.45 0.40
CA GLU A 197 -13.48 4.71 0.72
C GLU A 197 -14.50 5.81 1.00
N ASP A 198 -15.43 6.05 0.06
CA ASP A 198 -16.49 7.06 0.14
C ASP A 198 -17.49 6.77 1.27
N ALA A 199 -17.73 5.50 1.57
CA ALA A 199 -18.53 5.10 2.72
C ALA A 199 -17.84 5.41 4.06
N GLY A 200 -16.53 5.68 4.09
CA GLY A 200 -15.79 6.00 5.31
C GLY A 200 -15.36 4.78 6.13
N TYR A 201 -15.35 3.57 5.53
CA TYR A 201 -14.82 2.36 6.17
C TYR A 201 -13.30 2.28 6.10
N LEU A 202 -12.72 2.53 4.92
CA LEU A 202 -11.27 2.41 4.72
C LEU A 202 -10.45 3.40 5.60
N PRO A 203 -10.82 4.68 5.74
CA PRO A 203 -10.10 5.59 6.63
C PRO A 203 -10.05 5.13 8.09
N ARG A 204 -11.13 4.53 8.60
CA ARG A 204 -11.20 3.97 9.96
C ARG A 204 -10.33 2.73 10.13
N ILE A 205 -10.34 1.88 9.13
CA ILE A 205 -9.50 0.69 9.10
C ILE A 205 -8.01 1.08 9.07
N ALA A 206 -7.64 2.10 8.30
CA ALA A 206 -6.28 2.61 8.26
C ALA A 206 -5.79 3.18 9.60
N PHE A 207 -6.70 3.71 10.43
CA PHE A 207 -6.38 4.14 11.80
C PHE A 207 -5.83 2.99 12.66
N ASN A 208 -6.31 1.75 12.46
CA ASN A 208 -5.80 0.58 13.21
C ASN A 208 -4.33 0.27 12.90
N LEU A 209 -3.87 0.62 11.71
CA LEU A 209 -2.49 0.41 11.26
C LEU A 209 -1.58 1.60 11.56
N ASP A 210 -2.11 2.75 11.96
CA ASP A 210 -1.33 3.97 12.20
C ASP A 210 -0.20 3.73 13.20
N HIS A 211 -0.46 2.99 14.28
CA HIS A 211 0.57 2.66 15.27
C HIS A 211 1.75 1.88 14.68
N ALA A 212 1.49 0.97 13.74
CA ALA A 212 2.52 0.19 13.07
C ALA A 212 3.37 1.07 12.14
N PHE A 213 2.73 1.93 11.34
CA PHE A 213 3.43 2.88 10.47
C PHE A 213 4.20 3.93 11.26
N LYS A 214 3.65 4.44 12.37
CA LYS A 214 4.33 5.38 13.25
C LYS A 214 5.60 4.79 13.86
N LYS A 215 5.57 3.51 14.27
CA LYS A 215 6.79 2.80 14.72
C LYS A 215 7.83 2.70 13.60
N ALA A 216 7.39 2.48 12.37
CA ALA A 216 8.24 2.50 11.19
C ALA A 216 8.67 3.92 10.73
N CYS A 217 8.35 4.97 11.51
CA CYS A 217 8.60 6.38 11.16
C CYS A 217 7.96 6.77 9.81
N ALA A 218 6.78 6.25 9.55
CA ALA A 218 5.96 6.47 8.36
C ALA A 218 4.57 7.01 8.75
N HIS A 219 3.79 7.44 7.76
CA HIS A 219 2.48 8.08 7.95
C HIS A 219 1.33 7.06 7.87
N GLY A 220 0.34 7.12 8.76
CA GLY A 220 -0.81 6.20 8.76
C GLY A 220 -1.61 6.15 7.45
N LYS A 221 -1.67 7.26 6.69
CA LYS A 221 -2.28 7.27 5.34
C LYS A 221 -1.61 6.30 4.36
N GLN A 222 -0.37 5.87 4.60
CA GLN A 222 0.31 4.85 3.79
C GLN A 222 -0.42 3.50 3.79
N ALA A 223 -1.17 3.17 4.85
CA ALA A 223 -2.02 1.99 4.86
C ALA A 223 -3.07 2.02 3.73
N LEU A 224 -3.69 3.19 3.50
CA LEU A 224 -4.70 3.37 2.44
C LEU A 224 -4.09 3.20 1.05
N THR A 225 -2.89 3.75 0.84
CA THR A 225 -2.19 3.70 -0.45
C THR A 225 -1.74 2.28 -0.78
N MET A 226 -1.27 1.54 0.24
CA MET A 226 -0.94 0.12 0.13
C MET A 226 -2.16 -0.74 -0.17
N CYS A 227 -3.29 -0.47 0.48
CA CYS A 227 -4.54 -1.17 0.17
C CYS A 227 -4.95 -0.98 -1.30
N MET A 228 -4.74 0.21 -1.87
CA MET A 228 -4.95 0.48 -3.29
C MET A 228 -3.92 -0.21 -4.21
N GLY A 229 -2.71 -0.47 -3.70
CA GLY A 229 -1.65 -1.22 -4.37
C GLY A 229 -2.03 -2.67 -4.70
N PHE A 230 -2.84 -3.33 -3.87
CA PHE A 230 -3.32 -4.70 -4.14
C PHE A 230 -4.07 -4.82 -5.47
N GLY A 231 -4.78 -3.76 -5.89
CA GLY A 231 -5.34 -3.70 -7.24
C GLY A 231 -4.24 -3.46 -8.28
N CYS A 232 -3.53 -2.33 -8.15
CA CYS A 232 -2.39 -2.00 -8.99
C CYS A 232 -1.38 -1.14 -8.25
N ASN A 233 -0.10 -1.53 -8.26
CA ASN A 233 0.96 -0.74 -7.64
C ASN A 233 1.08 0.65 -8.25
N ALA A 234 0.82 0.83 -9.55
CA ALA A 234 0.79 2.15 -10.19
C ALA A 234 -0.32 3.04 -9.61
N ALA A 235 -1.52 2.49 -9.37
CA ALA A 235 -2.63 3.23 -8.79
C ALA A 235 -2.35 3.58 -7.31
N GLY A 236 -1.75 2.67 -6.54
CA GLY A 236 -1.32 2.96 -5.16
C GLY A 236 -0.22 4.02 -5.08
N VAL A 237 0.69 4.08 -6.06
CA VAL A 237 1.69 5.16 -6.16
C VAL A 237 1.00 6.52 -6.41
N ILE A 238 -0.01 6.58 -7.27
CA ILE A 238 -0.81 7.82 -7.47
C ILE A 238 -1.56 8.19 -6.18
N ALA A 239 -2.08 7.21 -5.45
CA ALA A 239 -2.78 7.42 -4.18
C ALA A 239 -1.89 8.05 -3.11
N CYS A 240 -0.56 7.90 -3.20
CA CYS A 240 0.39 8.52 -2.25
C CYS A 240 0.29 10.05 -2.18
N ARG A 241 -0.40 10.71 -3.13
CA ARG A 241 -0.72 12.15 -3.07
C ARG A 241 -1.49 12.59 -1.82
N ILE A 242 -2.18 11.67 -1.15
CA ILE A 242 -2.87 11.96 0.12
C ILE A 242 -1.90 12.25 1.28
N ILE A 243 -0.62 11.85 1.16
CA ILE A 243 0.42 12.08 2.15
C ILE A 243 1.06 13.44 1.88
N GLU A 244 0.93 14.35 2.85
CA GLU A 244 1.35 15.76 2.71
C GLU A 244 2.86 15.94 2.79
N SER A 245 3.53 15.19 3.68
CA SER A 245 4.97 15.23 3.84
C SER A 245 5.66 14.63 2.61
N PRO A 246 6.48 15.39 1.84
CA PRO A 246 7.14 14.89 0.64
C PRO A 246 8.05 13.69 0.91
N ARG A 247 8.66 13.67 2.10
CA ARG A 247 9.54 12.59 2.55
C ARG A 247 8.77 11.30 2.80
N GLU A 248 7.70 11.37 3.60
CA GLU A 248 6.86 10.20 3.91
C GLU A 248 6.13 9.71 2.66
N ARG A 249 5.71 10.64 1.79
CA ARG A 249 5.15 10.32 0.48
C ARG A 249 6.13 9.52 -0.38
N LEU A 250 7.41 9.90 -0.40
CA LEU A 250 8.43 9.17 -1.14
C LEU A 250 8.66 7.76 -0.57
N ILE A 251 8.68 7.61 0.76
CA ILE A 251 8.75 6.29 1.42
C ILE A 251 7.56 5.42 0.99
N ALA A 252 6.35 5.97 1.04
CA ALA A 252 5.14 5.26 0.61
C ALA A 252 5.20 4.87 -0.88
N ILE A 253 5.63 5.78 -1.77
CA ILE A 253 5.78 5.51 -3.21
C ILE A 253 6.74 4.33 -3.44
N LEU A 254 7.87 4.31 -2.75
CA LEU A 254 8.92 3.31 -2.94
C LEU A 254 8.53 1.94 -2.35
N THR A 255 7.84 1.94 -1.22
CA THR A 255 7.50 0.70 -0.50
C THR A 255 6.19 0.07 -0.97
N ASN A 256 5.35 0.79 -1.72
CA ASN A 256 4.11 0.26 -2.27
C ASN A 256 4.32 -0.98 -3.16
N ASN A 257 5.51 -1.16 -3.73
CA ASN A 257 5.87 -2.31 -4.55
C ASN A 257 5.88 -3.66 -3.80
N PHE A 258 6.04 -3.66 -2.47
CA PHE A 258 6.07 -4.91 -1.69
C PHE A 258 4.67 -5.46 -1.40
N VAL A 259 3.63 -4.76 -1.83
CA VAL A 259 2.26 -5.27 -1.85
C VAL A 259 2.06 -6.07 -3.16
N PRO A 260 1.60 -7.32 -3.09
CA PRO A 260 1.29 -8.07 -4.30
C PRO A 260 0.07 -7.44 -4.98
N CYS A 261 0.23 -7.03 -6.24
CA CYS A 261 -0.85 -6.50 -7.07
C CYS A 261 -1.54 -7.60 -7.88
N ASN A 262 -2.67 -7.29 -8.52
CA ASN A 262 -3.42 -8.21 -9.40
C ASN A 262 -2.54 -9.01 -10.37
N GLY A 263 -1.51 -8.41 -10.98
CA GLY A 263 -0.61 -9.13 -11.91
C GLY A 263 0.31 -10.18 -11.27
N ARG A 264 0.48 -10.16 -9.94
CA ARG A 264 1.31 -11.14 -9.20
C ARG A 264 0.46 -12.28 -8.60
N PHE A 265 -0.81 -12.03 -8.30
CA PHE A 265 -1.68 -13.03 -7.69
C PHE A 265 -1.83 -14.32 -8.50
N PRO A 266 -2.04 -14.32 -9.84
CA PRO A 266 -2.15 -15.56 -10.61
C PRO A 266 -0.94 -16.48 -10.45
N THR A 267 0.28 -15.93 -10.52
CA THR A 267 1.52 -16.69 -10.31
C THR A 267 1.61 -17.21 -8.88
N LEU A 268 1.34 -16.38 -7.87
CA LEU A 268 1.39 -16.80 -6.46
C LEU A 268 0.35 -17.88 -6.14
N ILE A 269 -0.86 -17.76 -6.68
CA ILE A 269 -1.95 -18.72 -6.51
C ILE A 269 -1.56 -20.05 -7.16
N ALA A 270 -1.16 -20.05 -8.44
CA ALA A 270 -0.78 -21.26 -9.15
C ALA A 270 0.39 -21.99 -8.47
N LEU A 271 1.45 -21.26 -8.10
CA LEU A 271 2.60 -21.84 -7.43
C LEU A 271 2.26 -22.36 -6.03
N SER A 272 1.42 -21.65 -5.26
CA SER A 272 0.99 -22.11 -3.93
C SER A 272 0.19 -23.42 -4.00
N MET A 273 -0.67 -23.58 -5.01
CA MET A 273 -1.42 -24.82 -5.23
C MET A 273 -0.48 -25.97 -5.60
N ILE A 274 0.51 -25.72 -6.46
CA ILE A 274 1.52 -26.72 -6.84
C ILE A 274 2.39 -27.10 -5.63
N PHE A 275 2.80 -26.14 -4.80
CA PHE A 275 3.57 -26.40 -3.58
C PHE A 275 2.86 -27.38 -2.65
N VAL A 276 1.57 -27.12 -2.40
CA VAL A 276 0.76 -27.93 -1.48
C VAL A 276 0.46 -29.29 -2.10
N GLY A 277 0.16 -29.34 -3.40
CA GLY A 277 -0.04 -30.58 -4.15
C GLY A 277 1.17 -31.52 -4.08
N LEU A 278 2.38 -30.98 -4.10
CA LEU A 278 3.61 -31.78 -3.97
C LEU A 278 3.83 -32.40 -2.57
N LYS A 279 3.24 -31.86 -1.50
CA LYS A 279 3.52 -32.30 -0.11
C LYS A 279 2.32 -32.98 0.56
N PHE A 280 1.11 -32.67 0.12
CA PHE A 280 -0.15 -33.04 0.77
C PHE A 280 -1.16 -33.63 -0.20
N GLU A 281 -0.68 -34.41 -1.18
CA GLU A 281 -1.49 -35.18 -2.11
C GLU A 281 -2.55 -36.02 -1.35
N GLY A 282 -3.83 -35.83 -1.68
CA GLY A 282 -4.95 -36.63 -1.13
C GLY A 282 -5.56 -36.15 0.19
N SER A 283 -5.05 -35.09 0.83
CA SER A 283 -5.72 -34.50 2.00
C SER A 283 -6.77 -33.48 1.58
N GLY A 284 -8.03 -33.65 2.02
CA GLY A 284 -9.17 -32.76 1.69
C GLY A 284 -9.03 -31.29 2.15
N GLY A 285 -7.86 -30.88 2.66
CA GLY A 285 -7.53 -29.52 3.09
C GLY A 285 -6.55 -28.76 2.19
N SER A 286 -6.18 -29.30 1.02
CA SER A 286 -5.17 -28.72 0.12
C SER A 286 -5.46 -27.24 -0.26
N SER A 287 -6.72 -26.90 -0.57
CA SER A 287 -7.13 -25.53 -0.91
C SER A 287 -7.01 -24.55 0.28
N PHE A 288 -7.26 -25.02 1.50
CA PHE A 288 -7.14 -24.20 2.71
C PHE A 288 -5.68 -23.87 3.00
N ILE A 289 -4.78 -24.85 2.87
CA ILE A 289 -3.34 -24.66 3.08
C ILE A 289 -2.76 -23.70 2.03
N ALA A 290 -3.16 -23.82 0.77
CA ALA A 290 -2.73 -22.89 -0.29
C ALA A 290 -3.17 -21.45 0.00
N THR A 291 -4.42 -21.27 0.47
CA THR A 291 -4.94 -19.96 0.90
C THR A 291 -4.11 -19.40 2.07
N LEU A 292 -3.78 -20.22 3.06
CA LEU A 292 -2.95 -19.82 4.20
C LEU A 292 -1.54 -19.40 3.77
N MET A 293 -0.95 -20.06 2.78
CA MET A 293 0.35 -19.66 2.21
C MET A 293 0.29 -18.27 1.57
N ILE A 294 -0.76 -17.98 0.80
CA ILE A 294 -0.93 -16.65 0.19
C ILE A 294 -1.06 -15.59 1.27
N VAL A 295 -1.87 -15.84 2.31
CA VAL A 295 -2.00 -14.92 3.46
C VAL A 295 -0.64 -14.68 4.12
N LEU A 296 0.15 -15.73 4.34
CA LEU A 296 1.50 -15.59 4.90
C LEU A 296 2.42 -14.76 4.00
N LEU A 297 2.40 -14.97 2.69
CA LEU A 297 3.17 -14.17 1.73
C LEU A 297 2.75 -12.70 1.75
N VAL A 298 1.46 -12.40 1.82
CA VAL A 298 0.95 -11.02 1.95
C VAL A 298 1.46 -10.39 3.26
N LEU A 299 1.43 -11.13 4.37
CA LEU A 299 1.96 -10.64 5.65
C LEU A 299 3.48 -10.41 5.61
N ILE A 300 4.24 -11.26 4.91
CA ILE A 300 5.67 -11.05 4.66
C ILE A 300 5.89 -9.74 3.88
N GLY A 301 5.10 -9.49 2.83
CA GLY A 301 5.17 -8.25 2.05
C GLY A 301 4.89 -7.00 2.89
N ILE A 302 3.86 -7.04 3.74
CA ILE A 302 3.55 -5.95 4.69
C ILE A 302 4.70 -5.78 5.70
N GLY A 303 5.25 -6.87 6.23
CA GLY A 303 6.39 -6.83 7.15
C GLY A 303 7.63 -6.18 6.53
N ILE A 304 7.96 -6.55 5.29
CA ILE A 304 9.07 -5.94 4.54
C ILE A 304 8.78 -4.48 4.24
N THR A 305 7.55 -4.11 3.90
CA THR A 305 7.16 -2.70 3.71
C THR A 305 7.47 -1.86 4.96
N LEU A 306 7.08 -2.35 6.14
CA LEU A 306 7.34 -1.66 7.42
C LEU A 306 8.84 -1.59 7.73
N LEU A 307 9.57 -2.70 7.51
CA LEU A 307 11.02 -2.76 7.71
C LEU A 307 11.76 -1.77 6.80
N VAL A 308 11.44 -1.76 5.51
CA VAL A 308 12.06 -0.87 4.53
C VAL A 308 11.70 0.59 4.82
N SER A 309 10.45 0.87 5.21
CA SER A 309 10.02 2.22 5.63
C SER A 309 10.86 2.72 6.82
N TYR A 310 11.10 1.85 7.81
CA TYR A 310 11.95 2.14 8.95
C TYR A 310 13.41 2.40 8.54
N ILE A 311 13.99 1.53 7.70
CA ILE A 311 15.39 1.67 7.25
C ILE A 311 15.57 2.97 6.45
N LEU A 312 14.68 3.25 5.50
CA LEU A 312 14.73 4.46 4.67
C LEU A 312 14.60 5.73 5.52
N SER A 313 13.70 5.73 6.50
CA SER A 313 13.47 6.88 7.37
C SER A 313 14.65 7.18 8.30
N LYS A 314 15.49 6.18 8.64
CA LYS A 314 16.70 6.37 9.45
C LYS A 314 17.95 6.68 8.63
N THR A 315 18.00 6.26 7.37
CA THR A 315 19.21 6.34 6.53
C THR A 315 19.15 7.51 5.55
N LEU A 316 18.51 7.31 4.39
CA LEU A 316 18.52 8.21 3.23
C LEU A 316 17.55 9.37 3.37
N LEU A 317 16.41 9.13 4.03
CA LEU A 317 15.32 10.09 4.16
C LEU A 317 15.21 10.41 5.64
N LYS A 318 16.03 11.32 6.19
CA LYS A 318 16.00 11.72 7.61
C LYS A 318 15.02 12.87 7.87
N GLY A 319 14.47 12.94 9.09
CA GLY A 319 13.56 14.00 9.54
C GLY A 319 12.63 13.55 10.67
N VAL A 320 11.85 14.48 11.22
CA VAL A 320 10.81 14.22 12.23
C VAL A 320 9.53 13.68 11.57
N PRO A 321 8.85 12.68 12.17
CA PRO A 321 7.57 12.20 11.67
C PRO A 321 6.52 13.30 11.78
N SER A 322 5.67 13.42 10.77
CA SER A 322 4.58 14.40 10.77
C SER A 322 3.48 13.99 11.78
N SER A 323 2.75 14.97 12.31
CA SER A 323 1.63 14.69 13.23
C SER A 323 0.46 14.12 12.45
N PHE A 324 0.08 12.88 12.75
CA PHE A 324 -1.11 12.25 12.16
C PHE A 324 -2.38 12.79 12.82
N THR A 325 -3.05 13.73 12.16
CA THR A 325 -4.42 14.15 12.50
C THR A 325 -5.36 13.67 11.40
N LEU A 326 -5.86 12.44 11.51
CA LEU A 326 -6.87 11.93 10.59
C LEU A 326 -8.26 12.39 11.06
N GLU A 327 -8.80 13.40 10.40
CA GLU A 327 -10.22 13.74 10.54
C GLU A 327 -11.03 12.54 10.03
N LEU A 328 -11.71 11.83 10.93
CA LEU A 328 -12.55 10.69 10.56
C LEU A 328 -13.77 11.20 9.78
N PRO A 329 -13.91 10.87 8.48
CA PRO A 329 -15.05 11.36 7.70
C PRO A 329 -16.34 10.68 8.18
N PRO A 330 -17.49 11.40 8.16
CA PRO A 330 -18.74 10.81 8.59
C PRO A 330 -19.26 9.75 7.61
N TYR A 331 -19.88 8.69 8.18
CA TYR A 331 -21.05 7.96 7.66
C TYR A 331 -21.81 8.58 6.47
N ARG A 332 -21.44 8.32 5.21
CA ARG A 332 -22.18 8.76 4.00
C ARG A 332 -22.53 7.58 3.09
N LYS A 333 -23.68 7.67 2.41
CA LYS A 333 -24.07 6.73 1.35
C LYS A 333 -23.29 7.09 0.08
N PRO A 334 -22.55 6.16 -0.54
CA PRO A 334 -21.76 6.46 -1.72
C PRO A 334 -22.65 6.70 -2.96
N GLN A 335 -22.19 7.55 -3.88
CA GLN A 335 -22.87 7.83 -5.15
C GLN A 335 -22.47 6.80 -6.21
N ILE A 336 -23.13 5.63 -6.19
CA ILE A 336 -22.72 4.43 -6.97
C ILE A 336 -22.41 4.73 -8.44
N GLY A 337 -23.29 5.44 -9.16
CA GLY A 337 -23.10 5.73 -10.58
C GLY A 337 -21.87 6.60 -10.88
N ARG A 338 -21.67 7.66 -10.08
CA ARG A 338 -20.50 8.55 -10.20
C ARG A 338 -19.21 7.80 -9.87
N VAL A 339 -19.23 6.97 -8.81
CA VAL A 339 -18.07 6.20 -8.35
C VAL A 339 -17.62 5.21 -9.41
N ILE A 340 -18.55 4.47 -10.02
CA ILE A 340 -18.24 3.51 -11.09
C ILE A 340 -17.62 4.22 -12.30
N TYR A 341 -18.25 5.29 -12.78
CA TYR A 341 -17.74 6.04 -13.93
C TYR A 341 -16.32 6.60 -13.68
N THR A 342 -16.14 7.31 -12.57
CA THR A 342 -14.86 7.94 -12.21
C THR A 342 -13.78 6.87 -12.02
N SER A 343 -14.10 5.76 -11.37
CA SER A 343 -13.13 4.68 -11.11
C SER A 343 -12.69 3.98 -12.39
N ILE A 344 -13.60 3.68 -13.30
CA ILE A 344 -13.27 2.98 -14.55
C ILE A 344 -12.47 3.89 -15.48
N ILE A 345 -12.94 5.12 -15.72
CA ILE A 345 -12.29 6.03 -16.66
C ILE A 345 -10.94 6.53 -16.10
N ASP A 346 -10.94 7.12 -14.91
CA ASP A 346 -9.76 7.85 -14.43
C ASP A 346 -8.70 6.92 -13.83
N ARG A 347 -9.11 5.77 -13.27
CA ARG A 347 -8.17 4.84 -12.63
C ARG A 347 -7.85 3.62 -13.51
N THR A 348 -8.85 2.97 -14.11
CA THR A 348 -8.61 1.74 -14.89
C THR A 348 -8.03 2.04 -16.27
N ILE A 349 -8.72 2.82 -17.11
CA ILE A 349 -8.32 3.05 -18.51
C ILE A 349 -6.97 3.77 -18.58
N PHE A 350 -6.78 4.79 -17.76
CA PHE A 350 -5.53 5.57 -17.78
C PHE A 350 -4.30 4.74 -17.39
N VAL A 351 -4.44 3.83 -16.42
CA VAL A 351 -3.37 2.91 -16.03
C VAL A 351 -3.16 1.85 -17.11
N LEU A 352 -4.23 1.33 -17.71
CA LEU A 352 -4.15 0.37 -18.82
C LEU A 352 -3.41 0.96 -20.03
N MET A 353 -3.70 2.20 -20.41
CA MET A 353 -3.01 2.85 -21.54
C MET A 353 -1.50 2.94 -21.31
N ARG A 354 -1.05 3.20 -20.08
CA ARG A 354 0.39 3.18 -19.74
C ARG A 354 0.96 1.76 -19.85
N ALA A 355 0.21 0.74 -19.43
CA ALA A 355 0.64 -0.65 -19.56
C ALA A 355 0.79 -1.07 -21.03
N VAL A 356 -0.17 -0.74 -21.89
CA VAL A 356 -0.13 -1.02 -23.33
C VAL A 356 1.11 -0.40 -23.99
N VAL A 357 1.40 0.87 -23.71
CA VAL A 357 2.56 1.57 -24.28
C VAL A 357 3.89 0.95 -23.86
N VAL A 358 3.98 0.39 -22.66
CA VAL A 358 5.19 -0.27 -22.16
C VAL A 358 5.28 -1.72 -22.62
N ALA A 359 4.16 -2.43 -22.71
CA ALA A 359 4.09 -3.84 -23.08
C ALA A 359 4.32 -4.09 -24.57
N ALA A 360 3.83 -3.21 -25.46
CA ALA A 360 3.97 -3.35 -26.91
C ALA A 360 5.43 -3.54 -27.38
N PRO A 361 6.39 -2.64 -27.08
CA PRO A 361 7.78 -2.80 -27.54
C PRO A 361 8.45 -4.02 -26.88
N ALA A 362 8.05 -4.38 -25.67
CA ALA A 362 8.60 -5.55 -25.01
C ALA A 362 8.12 -6.86 -25.62
N GLY A 363 6.86 -6.94 -26.09
CA GLY A 363 6.36 -8.09 -26.84
C GLY A 363 7.17 -8.35 -28.11
N ALA A 364 7.55 -7.29 -28.83
CA ALA A 364 8.47 -7.41 -29.97
C ALA A 364 9.84 -7.97 -29.56
N ILE A 365 10.41 -7.46 -28.46
CA ILE A 365 11.72 -7.92 -27.95
C ILE A 365 11.65 -9.40 -27.51
N ILE A 366 10.60 -9.80 -26.80
CA ILE A 366 10.38 -11.18 -26.36
C ILE A 366 10.31 -12.12 -27.57
N TYR A 367 9.55 -11.74 -28.60
CA TYR A 367 9.46 -12.51 -29.84
C TYR A 367 10.82 -12.66 -30.53
N ILE A 368 11.57 -11.56 -30.67
CA ILE A 368 12.91 -11.55 -31.27
C ILE A 368 13.85 -12.51 -30.52
N LEU A 369 13.89 -12.42 -29.19
CA LEU A 369 14.75 -13.28 -28.38
C LEU A 369 14.34 -14.76 -28.47
N GLY A 370 13.04 -15.04 -28.56
CA GLY A 370 12.49 -16.39 -28.63
C GLY A 370 12.62 -17.08 -29.99
N ASN A 371 12.75 -16.33 -31.10
CA ASN A 371 12.75 -16.91 -32.46
C ASN A 371 14.08 -16.76 -33.20
N ILE A 372 14.91 -15.78 -32.85
CA ILE A 372 16.23 -15.66 -33.48
C ILE A 372 17.15 -16.72 -32.88
N THR A 373 17.64 -17.60 -33.75
CA THR A 373 18.63 -18.64 -33.43
C THR A 373 20.03 -18.16 -33.73
N VAL A 374 20.96 -18.46 -32.81
CA VAL A 374 22.39 -18.23 -32.99
C VAL A 374 23.08 -19.57 -32.72
N GLY A 375 23.51 -20.25 -33.78
CA GLY A 375 23.91 -21.66 -33.69
C GLY A 375 22.70 -22.57 -33.49
N ASP A 376 22.78 -23.48 -32.52
CA ASP A 376 21.76 -24.52 -32.27
C ASP A 376 20.65 -24.08 -31.28
N SER A 377 20.76 -22.89 -30.71
CA SER A 377 19.85 -22.39 -29.65
C SER A 377 19.38 -20.97 -29.93
N THR A 378 18.21 -20.60 -29.37
CA THR A 378 17.69 -19.23 -29.45
C THR A 378 18.51 -18.30 -28.55
N ILE A 379 18.50 -16.99 -28.86
CA ILE A 379 19.15 -15.97 -28.02
C ILE A 379 18.59 -16.04 -26.59
N LEU A 380 17.29 -16.30 -26.44
CA LEU A 380 16.63 -16.49 -25.15
C LEU A 380 17.32 -17.59 -24.32
N VAL A 381 17.56 -18.78 -24.90
CA VAL A 381 18.21 -19.89 -24.19
C VAL A 381 19.65 -19.54 -23.84
N GLN A 382 20.39 -18.87 -24.73
CA GLN A 382 21.77 -18.46 -24.45
C GLN A 382 21.85 -17.48 -23.28
N VAL A 383 20.95 -16.50 -23.23
CA VAL A 383 20.89 -15.53 -22.12
C VAL A 383 20.44 -16.22 -20.83
N ALA A 384 19.47 -17.13 -20.89
CA ALA A 384 19.06 -17.91 -19.73
C ALA A 384 20.23 -18.73 -19.16
N ASN A 385 20.98 -19.43 -20.00
CA ASN A 385 22.16 -20.19 -19.60
C ASN A 385 23.28 -19.30 -19.05
N ALA A 386 23.43 -18.07 -19.56
CA ALA A 386 24.39 -17.12 -19.02
C ALA A 386 23.99 -16.59 -17.63
N LEU A 387 22.70 -16.46 -17.35
CA LEU A 387 22.16 -16.06 -16.04
C LEU A 387 22.11 -17.21 -15.03
N ASP A 388 22.08 -18.46 -15.51
CA ASP A 388 21.88 -19.66 -14.70
C ASP A 388 22.84 -19.83 -13.50
N PRO A 389 24.17 -19.57 -13.61
CA PRO A 389 25.07 -19.68 -12.47
C PRO A 389 24.70 -18.74 -11.32
N PHE A 390 24.27 -17.51 -11.64
CA PHE A 390 23.82 -16.55 -10.65
C PHE A 390 22.45 -16.92 -10.10
N SER A 391 21.52 -17.34 -10.96
CA SER A 391 20.19 -17.77 -10.53
C SER A 391 20.23 -18.94 -9.55
N LYS A 392 21.08 -19.95 -9.82
CA LYS A 392 21.25 -21.11 -8.95
C LYS A 392 21.77 -20.73 -7.57
N ALA A 393 22.64 -19.71 -7.47
CA ALA A 393 23.13 -19.22 -6.19
C ALA A 393 22.01 -18.65 -5.28
N ILE A 394 20.93 -18.15 -5.87
CA ILE A 394 19.74 -17.67 -5.16
C ILE A 394 18.58 -18.68 -5.17
N GLY A 395 18.86 -19.96 -5.49
CA GLY A 395 17.88 -21.04 -5.51
C GLY A 395 16.80 -20.90 -6.59
N LEU A 396 17.12 -20.22 -7.70
CA LEU A 396 16.31 -20.14 -8.91
C LEU A 396 17.08 -20.78 -10.08
N ASP A 397 16.52 -20.74 -11.29
CA ASP A 397 17.23 -21.10 -12.53
C ASP A 397 17.32 -19.89 -13.48
N GLY A 398 18.15 -20.03 -14.52
CA GLY A 398 18.37 -19.00 -15.54
C GLY A 398 17.08 -18.55 -16.24
N PHE A 399 16.14 -19.47 -16.46
CA PHE A 399 14.88 -19.21 -17.15
C PHE A 399 13.90 -18.40 -16.29
N ILE A 400 13.78 -18.70 -14.99
CA ILE A 400 12.98 -17.93 -14.03
C ILE A 400 13.47 -16.49 -14.00
N LEU A 401 14.77 -16.28 -13.82
CA LEU A 401 15.31 -14.92 -13.72
C LEU A 401 15.13 -14.14 -15.03
N LEU A 402 15.36 -14.79 -16.18
CA LEU A 402 15.10 -14.19 -17.48
C LEU A 402 13.62 -13.87 -17.68
N ALA A 403 12.70 -14.75 -17.27
CA ALA A 403 11.26 -14.52 -17.37
C ALA A 403 10.82 -13.30 -16.55
N PHE A 404 11.39 -13.08 -15.35
CA PHE A 404 11.14 -11.84 -14.58
C PHE A 404 11.70 -10.61 -15.28
N ILE A 405 12.92 -10.68 -15.86
CA ILE A 405 13.53 -9.56 -16.58
C ILE A 405 12.68 -9.17 -17.80
N LEU A 406 12.28 -10.16 -18.61
CA LEU A 406 11.42 -9.94 -19.78
C LEU A 406 9.99 -9.55 -19.40
N GLY A 407 9.51 -9.99 -18.23
CA GLY A 407 8.23 -9.60 -17.63
C GLY A 407 8.25 -8.25 -16.92
N LEU A 408 9.36 -7.48 -16.94
CA LEU A 408 9.40 -6.12 -16.39
C LEU A 408 8.25 -5.21 -16.86
N PRO A 409 7.81 -5.22 -18.13
CA PRO A 409 6.67 -4.41 -18.59
C PRO A 409 5.38 -4.69 -17.81
N ALA A 410 5.10 -5.96 -17.55
CA ALA A 410 3.84 -6.47 -17.00
C ALA A 410 4.12 -7.77 -16.23
N ASN A 411 3.75 -7.83 -14.95
CA ASN A 411 4.07 -9.00 -14.12
C ASN A 411 3.22 -10.23 -14.47
N GLU A 412 2.05 -10.01 -15.08
CA GLU A 412 1.14 -11.05 -15.51
C GLU A 412 1.65 -11.92 -16.68
N ILE A 413 2.66 -11.44 -17.44
CA ILE A 413 3.27 -12.22 -18.53
C ILE A 413 4.50 -13.03 -18.09
N VAL A 414 4.94 -12.92 -16.83
CA VAL A 414 6.11 -13.68 -16.32
C VAL A 414 5.93 -15.18 -16.48
N LEU A 415 4.77 -15.72 -16.06
CA LEU A 415 4.50 -17.15 -16.13
C LEU A 415 4.36 -17.66 -17.59
N PRO A 416 3.66 -16.97 -18.51
CA PRO A 416 3.66 -17.30 -19.93
C PRO A 416 5.05 -17.28 -20.59
N ILE A 417 5.89 -16.29 -20.27
CA ILE A 417 7.27 -16.22 -20.77
C ILE A 417 8.08 -17.41 -20.24
N LEU A 418 7.91 -17.76 -18.97
CA LEU A 418 8.58 -18.90 -18.36
C LEU A 418 8.20 -20.23 -19.05
N ILE A 419 6.91 -20.45 -19.30
CA ILE A 419 6.41 -21.65 -20.02
C ILE A 419 6.95 -21.68 -21.45
N MET A 420 6.86 -20.55 -22.17
CA MET A 420 7.43 -20.40 -23.51
C MET A 420 8.92 -20.76 -23.54
N SER A 421 9.66 -20.31 -22.54
CA SER A 421 11.10 -20.54 -22.41
C SER A 421 11.43 -22.01 -22.19
N TYR A 422 10.74 -22.68 -21.26
CA TYR A 422 10.95 -24.11 -20.99
C TYR A 422 10.56 -25.00 -22.17
N LEU A 423 9.48 -24.65 -22.87
CA LEU A 423 9.02 -25.42 -24.02
C LEU A 423 9.75 -25.05 -25.32
N SER A 424 10.70 -24.09 -25.26
CA SER A 424 11.42 -23.55 -26.42
C SER A 424 10.46 -23.14 -27.56
N LYS A 425 9.36 -22.49 -27.20
CA LYS A 425 8.35 -22.02 -28.15
C LYS A 425 8.66 -20.58 -28.55
N GLY A 426 8.32 -20.22 -29.79
CA GLY A 426 8.56 -18.88 -30.35
C GLY A 426 7.59 -17.79 -29.88
N ALA A 427 6.56 -18.12 -29.10
CA ALA A 427 5.59 -17.14 -28.64
C ALA A 427 5.03 -17.54 -27.28
N MET A 428 4.48 -16.56 -26.56
CA MET A 428 3.86 -16.78 -25.25
C MET A 428 2.66 -17.72 -25.37
N ILE A 429 2.52 -18.59 -24.36
CA ILE A 429 1.54 -19.68 -24.30
C ILE A 429 0.93 -19.69 -22.90
N ASP A 430 -0.36 -20.04 -22.83
CA ASP A 430 -1.05 -20.30 -21.57
C ASP A 430 -0.99 -21.78 -21.19
N PHE A 431 -1.15 -22.08 -19.90
CA PHE A 431 -1.34 -23.45 -19.43
C PHE A 431 -2.83 -23.76 -19.38
N GLU A 432 -3.23 -24.93 -19.90
CA GLU A 432 -4.63 -25.34 -19.93
C GLU A 432 -5.08 -25.90 -18.57
N SER A 433 -4.14 -26.42 -17.77
CA SER A 433 -4.41 -26.97 -16.46
C SER A 433 -3.25 -26.79 -15.50
N LEU A 434 -3.56 -26.74 -14.20
CA LEU A 434 -2.54 -26.71 -13.14
C LEU A 434 -1.64 -27.96 -13.14
N GLU A 435 -2.16 -29.11 -13.60
CA GLU A 435 -1.39 -30.35 -13.72
C GLU A 435 -0.36 -30.26 -14.84
N GLN A 436 -0.72 -29.70 -15.99
CA GLN A 436 0.22 -29.44 -17.08
C GLN A 436 1.33 -28.50 -16.61
N LEU A 437 0.98 -27.42 -15.92
CA LEU A 437 1.96 -26.50 -15.34
C LEU A 437 2.89 -27.22 -14.37
N ARG A 438 2.32 -28.00 -13.42
CA ARG A 438 3.11 -28.79 -12.46
C ARG A 438 4.13 -29.71 -13.17
N ASN A 439 3.71 -30.42 -14.20
CA ASN A 439 4.57 -31.34 -14.94
C ASN A 439 5.71 -30.61 -15.66
N ILE A 440 5.44 -29.45 -16.28
CA ILE A 440 6.46 -28.61 -16.91
C ILE A 440 7.49 -28.15 -15.87
N LEU A 441 7.05 -27.67 -14.70
CA LEU A 441 7.97 -27.17 -13.67
C LEU A 441 8.85 -28.30 -13.11
N ILE A 442 8.26 -29.43 -12.74
CA ILE A 442 9.01 -30.57 -12.16
C ILE A 442 9.99 -31.16 -13.18
N SER A 443 9.59 -31.30 -14.44
CA SER A 443 10.48 -31.84 -15.50
C SER A 443 11.69 -30.93 -15.77
N ASN A 444 11.58 -29.63 -15.46
CA ASN A 444 12.69 -28.68 -15.53
C ASN A 444 13.44 -28.53 -14.19
N GLY A 445 13.28 -29.47 -13.27
CA GLY A 445 14.07 -29.54 -12.04
C GLY A 445 13.60 -28.64 -10.90
N TRP A 446 12.35 -28.17 -10.93
CA TRP A 446 11.82 -27.34 -9.85
C TRP A 446 11.72 -28.12 -8.55
N THR A 447 12.44 -27.64 -7.55
CA THR A 447 12.38 -28.13 -6.17
C THR A 447 11.42 -27.29 -5.32
N TYR A 448 11.10 -27.75 -4.12
CA TYR A 448 10.35 -26.94 -3.13
C TYR A 448 11.04 -25.61 -2.84
N LEU A 449 12.37 -25.59 -2.78
CA LEU A 449 13.16 -24.37 -2.62
C LEU A 449 12.94 -23.42 -3.80
N THR A 450 13.03 -23.93 -5.03
CA THR A 450 12.84 -23.15 -6.26
C THR A 450 11.47 -22.50 -6.27
N LEU A 451 10.44 -23.25 -5.90
CA LEU A 451 9.07 -22.77 -5.89
C LEU A 451 8.83 -21.71 -4.80
N LEU A 452 9.35 -21.94 -3.58
CA LEU A 452 9.32 -20.95 -2.50
C LEU A 452 10.06 -19.66 -2.88
N ASN A 453 11.27 -19.78 -3.41
CA ASN A 453 12.07 -18.64 -3.83
C ASN A 453 11.43 -17.90 -5.00
N THR A 454 10.76 -18.59 -5.93
CA THR A 454 10.02 -17.94 -7.02
C THR A 454 8.84 -17.13 -6.47
N MET A 455 8.11 -17.65 -5.48
CA MET A 455 7.03 -16.90 -4.83
C MET A 455 7.56 -15.67 -4.07
N LEU A 456 8.65 -15.82 -3.32
CA LEU A 456 9.29 -14.71 -2.61
C LEU A 456 9.87 -13.66 -3.57
N PHE A 457 10.50 -14.10 -4.66
CA PHE A 457 11.02 -13.22 -5.68
C PHE A 457 9.89 -12.46 -6.36
N SER A 458 8.81 -13.15 -6.77
CA SER A 458 7.60 -12.53 -7.34
C SER A 458 6.95 -11.49 -6.42
N LEU A 459 7.03 -11.71 -5.10
CA LEU A 459 6.49 -10.77 -4.11
C LEU A 459 7.37 -9.51 -3.97
N LEU A 460 8.70 -9.66 -4.04
CA LEU A 460 9.66 -8.64 -3.60
C LEU A 460 10.43 -7.96 -4.73
N HIS A 461 10.37 -8.48 -5.96
CA HIS A 461 11.12 -7.95 -7.09
C HIS A 461 10.65 -6.56 -7.50
N PHE A 462 11.38 -5.97 -8.45
CA PHE A 462 11.11 -4.65 -9.00
C PHE A 462 9.65 -4.43 -9.45
N PRO A 463 9.18 -3.17 -9.39
CA PRO A 463 7.86 -2.82 -9.90
C PRO A 463 7.76 -3.00 -11.41
N CYS A 464 6.54 -3.28 -11.91
CA CYS A 464 6.31 -3.35 -13.35
C CYS A 464 6.54 -1.99 -14.03
N GLY A 465 6.77 -1.98 -15.34
CA GLY A 465 7.12 -0.80 -16.11
C GLY A 465 6.07 0.33 -16.01
N THR A 466 4.77 -0.02 -15.92
CA THR A 466 3.69 0.93 -15.65
C THR A 466 3.87 1.65 -14.31
N THR A 467 4.29 0.91 -13.28
CA THR A 467 4.56 1.46 -11.95
C THR A 467 5.83 2.30 -11.97
N ILE A 468 6.91 1.84 -12.61
CA ILE A 468 8.16 2.61 -12.78
C ILE A 468 7.88 3.96 -13.47
N TRP A 469 7.12 3.96 -14.55
CA TRP A 469 6.73 5.19 -15.24
C TRP A 469 5.91 6.10 -14.32
N THR A 470 4.99 5.53 -13.56
CA THR A 470 4.17 6.29 -12.62
C THR A 470 5.01 6.90 -11.50
N ILE A 471 5.98 6.17 -10.94
CA ILE A 471 6.95 6.69 -9.97
C ILE A 471 7.74 7.86 -10.57
N LYS A 472 8.21 7.75 -11.82
CA LYS A 472 8.90 8.85 -12.50
C LYS A 472 8.03 10.11 -12.59
N LYS A 473 6.73 9.95 -12.91
CA LYS A 473 5.78 11.08 -12.98
C LYS A 473 5.48 11.69 -11.62
N GLU A 474 5.32 10.89 -10.56
CA GLU A 474 5.00 11.39 -9.22
C GLU A 474 6.21 11.99 -8.49
N THR A 475 7.42 11.46 -8.72
CA THR A 475 8.65 11.93 -8.06
C THR A 475 9.38 13.02 -8.85
N GLY A 476 9.14 13.10 -10.17
CA GLY A 476 9.85 14.01 -11.07
C GLY A 476 11.35 13.73 -11.20
N SER A 477 11.85 12.61 -10.66
CA SER A 477 13.29 12.35 -10.52
C SER A 477 13.68 10.97 -11.03
N ILE A 478 14.65 10.94 -11.94
CA ILE A 478 15.21 9.67 -12.45
C ILE A 478 15.96 8.91 -11.37
N LYS A 479 16.60 9.62 -10.42
CA LYS A 479 17.33 9.02 -9.29
C LYS A 479 16.40 8.14 -8.45
N TRP A 480 15.22 8.66 -8.09
CA TRP A 480 14.24 7.90 -7.31
C TRP A 480 13.57 6.80 -8.12
N THR A 481 13.44 6.98 -9.43
CA THR A 481 12.92 5.97 -10.34
C THR A 481 13.87 4.75 -10.41
N ILE A 482 15.16 4.97 -10.63
CA ILE A 482 16.18 3.91 -10.63
C ILE A 482 16.26 3.25 -9.25
N PHE A 483 16.26 4.06 -8.18
CA PHE A 483 16.27 3.53 -6.82
C PHE A 483 15.06 2.62 -6.53
N SER A 484 13.87 2.96 -7.07
CA SER A 484 12.66 2.13 -6.91
C SER A 484 12.75 0.76 -7.58
N VAL A 485 13.65 0.59 -8.55
CA VAL A 485 13.91 -0.71 -9.22
C VAL A 485 15.01 -1.47 -8.48
N ILE A 486 16.14 -0.81 -8.20
CA ILE A 486 17.32 -1.44 -7.60
C ILE A 486 17.02 -1.94 -6.18
N MET A 487 16.39 -1.12 -5.34
CA MET A 487 16.17 -1.48 -3.93
C MET A 487 15.35 -2.76 -3.77
N PRO A 488 14.14 -2.89 -4.37
CA PRO A 488 13.37 -4.13 -4.27
C PRO A 488 14.11 -5.33 -4.88
N THR A 489 14.83 -5.12 -5.99
CA THR A 489 15.63 -6.18 -6.63
C THR A 489 16.71 -6.72 -5.68
N VAL A 490 17.46 -5.83 -5.03
CA VAL A 490 18.49 -6.22 -4.05
C VAL A 490 17.85 -6.93 -2.85
N ILE A 491 16.71 -6.46 -2.38
CA ILE A 491 15.98 -7.11 -1.28
C ILE A 491 15.51 -8.51 -1.69
N ALA A 492 14.93 -8.67 -2.87
CA ALA A 492 14.48 -9.95 -3.40
C ALA A 492 15.64 -10.95 -3.53
N ILE A 493 16.75 -10.53 -4.15
CA ILE A 493 17.96 -11.35 -4.27
C ILE A 493 18.50 -11.74 -2.88
N SER A 494 18.56 -10.79 -1.95
CA SER A 494 19.05 -11.05 -0.59
C SER A 494 18.16 -12.05 0.16
N VAL A 495 16.84 -11.91 0.05
CA VAL A 495 15.88 -12.83 0.69
C VAL A 495 16.00 -14.23 0.08
N CYS A 496 16.00 -14.35 -1.24
CA CYS A 496 16.16 -15.65 -1.93
C CYS A 496 17.52 -16.30 -1.65
N PHE A 497 18.59 -15.51 -1.57
CA PHE A 497 19.90 -16.01 -1.18
C PHE A 497 19.88 -16.55 0.26
N LEU A 498 19.33 -15.78 1.21
CA LEU A 498 19.22 -16.21 2.61
C LEU A 498 18.38 -17.47 2.76
N THR A 499 17.24 -17.58 2.07
CA THR A 499 16.42 -18.79 2.10
C THR A 499 17.12 -20.00 1.50
N THR A 500 17.89 -19.83 0.42
CA THR A 500 18.74 -20.90 -0.14
C THR A 500 19.83 -21.35 0.82
N GLN A 501 20.54 -20.41 1.46
CA GLN A 501 21.58 -20.77 2.43
C GLN A 501 20.98 -21.50 3.65
N VAL A 502 19.85 -21.02 4.16
CA VAL A 502 19.15 -21.70 5.27
C VAL A 502 18.70 -23.10 4.85
N TYR A 503 18.17 -23.27 3.63
CA TYR A 503 17.78 -24.58 3.12
C TYR A 503 18.96 -25.54 3.05
N ASN A 504 20.08 -25.12 2.45
CA ASN A 504 21.30 -25.92 2.31
C ASN A 504 21.99 -26.23 3.65
N LEU A 505 21.68 -25.50 4.72
CA LEU A 505 22.17 -25.80 6.06
C LEU A 505 21.30 -26.82 6.80
N ILE A 506 20.01 -26.91 6.45
CA ILE A 506 19.02 -27.77 7.12
C ILE A 506 18.90 -29.14 6.42
N VAL A 507 18.95 -29.13 5.09
CA VAL A 507 18.85 -30.30 4.20
C VAL A 507 20.23 -30.62 3.66
#